data_AF-A0A0Q8N9D7-F1
#
_entry.id   AF-A0A0Q8N9D7-F1
#
_cell.length_a   1.000
_cell.length_b   1.000
_cell.length_c   1.000
_cell.angle_alpha   90.00
_cell.angle_beta   90.00
_cell.angle_gamma   90.00
#
_symmetry.space_group_name_H-M   'P 1'
#
loop_
_entity.id
_entity.type
_entity.pdbx_description
1 polymer ?
#
loop_
_entity_poly.entity_id
_entity_poly.type
_entity_poly.pdbx_seq_one_letter_code
_entity_poly.pdbx_strand_id
1 'polypeptide(L)'
;MIAIGVIFLLIIISVFLSTNILFYRKLKNIDKVGLKHIILYFLFSVGSAFIIAILYYFFEKYILISLFGNEFHASITERIIKFIMLFSSFIYGSFYFSKFYINKLTKTNEIELIGKE
;
A
#
# COMPACT_ATOMS: atom_id res chain seq x y z
N MET A 1 16.18 -1.25 -21.52
CA MET A 1 15.25 -0.35 -20.81
C MET A 1 13.87 -0.99 -20.57
N ILE A 2 13.26 -1.65 -21.58
CA ILE A 2 11.97 -2.36 -21.47
C ILE A 2 11.99 -3.47 -20.42
N ALA A 3 13.03 -4.32 -20.41
CA ALA A 3 13.14 -5.43 -19.46
C ALA A 3 13.11 -4.99 -17.98
N ILE A 4 13.75 -3.87 -17.64
CA ILE A 4 13.76 -3.32 -16.27
C ILE A 4 12.37 -2.82 -15.87
N GLY A 5 11.67 -2.15 -16.79
CA GLY A 5 10.28 -1.71 -16.56
C GLY A 5 9.32 -2.87 -16.31
N VAL A 6 9.47 -3.97 -17.06
CA VAL A 6 8.68 -5.19 -16.85
C VAL A 6 8.96 -5.81 -15.49
N ILE A 7 10.23 -5.88 -15.08
CA ILE A 7 10.60 -6.38 -13.74
C ILE A 7 9.95 -5.54 -12.64
N PHE A 8 10.02 -4.22 -12.74
CA PHE A 8 9.37 -3.34 -11.77
C PHE A 8 7.85 -3.52 -11.73
N LEU A 9 7.20 -3.67 -12.89
CA LEU A 9 5.77 -3.93 -12.97
C LEU A 9 5.40 -5.26 -12.27
N LEU A 10 6.17 -6.33 -12.51
CA LEU A 10 5.95 -7.61 -11.85
C LEU A 10 6.10 -7.51 -10.33
N ILE A 11 7.07 -6.74 -9.85
CA ILE A 11 7.25 -6.49 -8.42
C ILE A 11 6.06 -5.71 -7.84
N ILE A 12 5.51 -4.71 -8.57
CA ILE A 12 4.31 -3.96 -8.15
C ILE A 12 3.13 -4.91 -7.99
N ILE A 13 2.89 -5.75 -9.01
CA ILE A 13 1.79 -6.71 -8.99
C ILE A 13 1.98 -7.70 -7.83
N SER A 14 3.19 -8.20 -7.61
CA SER A 14 3.50 -9.14 -6.52
C SER A 14 3.26 -8.53 -5.14
N VAL A 15 3.70 -7.29 -4.90
CA VAL A 15 3.47 -6.60 -3.62
C VAL A 15 2.00 -6.26 -3.42
N PHE A 16 1.32 -5.84 -4.47
CA PHE A 16 -0.12 -5.58 -4.41
C PHE A 16 -0.90 -6.86 -4.08
N LEU A 17 -0.60 -7.98 -4.75
CA LEU A 17 -1.25 -9.26 -4.47
C LEU A 17 -0.93 -9.77 -3.07
N SER A 18 0.34 -9.73 -2.67
CA SER A 18 0.76 -10.22 -1.35
C SER A 18 0.12 -9.43 -0.20
N THR A 19 0.02 -8.10 -0.29
CA THR A 19 -0.67 -7.28 0.73
C THR A 19 -2.16 -7.61 0.83
N ASN A 20 -2.84 -7.84 -0.29
CA ASN A 20 -4.24 -8.28 -0.31
C ASN A 20 -4.42 -9.70 0.26
N ILE A 21 -3.53 -10.64 -0.10
CA ILE A 21 -3.55 -12.01 0.44
C ILE A 21 -3.30 -12.01 1.95
N LEU A 22 -2.35 -11.21 2.44
CA LEU A 22 -2.08 -11.07 3.87
C LEU A 22 -3.28 -10.51 4.63
N PHE A 23 -3.97 -9.52 4.05
CA PHE A 23 -5.20 -8.99 4.63
C PHE A 23 -6.32 -10.04 4.68
N TYR A 24 -6.52 -10.80 3.59
CA TYR A 24 -7.47 -11.91 3.55
C TYR A 24 -7.18 -12.95 4.63
N ARG A 25 -5.92 -13.35 4.81
CA ARG A 25 -5.51 -14.28 5.89
C ARG A 25 -5.85 -13.72 7.27
N LYS A 26 -5.63 -12.42 7.50
CA LYS A 26 -6.00 -11.77 8.78
C LYS A 26 -7.51 -11.77 9.02
N LEU A 27 -8.34 -11.54 7.98
CA LEU A 27 -9.80 -11.64 8.10
C LEU A 27 -10.24 -13.07 8.42
N LYS A 28 -9.59 -14.07 7.80
CA LYS A 28 -9.86 -15.49 8.07
C LYS A 28 -9.55 -15.86 9.53
N ASN A 29 -8.49 -15.31 10.09
CA ASN A 29 -8.12 -15.58 11.49
C ASN A 29 -9.10 -15.00 12.52
N ILE A 30 -9.97 -14.05 12.13
CA ILE A 30 -10.98 -13.46 13.03
C ILE A 30 -12.42 -13.85 12.64
N ASP A 31 -12.59 -14.84 11.75
CA ASP A 31 -13.88 -15.32 11.23
C ASP A 31 -14.80 -14.21 10.66
N LYS A 32 -14.21 -13.09 10.19
CA LYS A 32 -14.91 -11.99 9.53
C LYS A 32 -14.62 -11.95 8.04
N VAL A 33 -14.45 -13.12 7.41
CA VAL A 33 -14.29 -13.21 5.96
C VAL A 33 -15.58 -12.74 5.30
N GLY A 34 -15.52 -11.62 4.60
CA GLY A 34 -16.66 -11.06 3.88
C GLY A 34 -16.19 -10.29 2.66
N LEU A 35 -16.90 -10.48 1.54
CA LEU A 35 -16.61 -9.81 0.26
C LEU A 35 -16.50 -8.29 0.42
N LYS A 36 -17.34 -7.69 1.27
CA LYS A 36 -17.31 -6.26 1.60
C LYS A 36 -15.94 -5.81 2.13
N HIS A 37 -15.33 -6.57 3.04
CA HIS A 37 -14.05 -6.22 3.65
C HIS A 37 -12.91 -6.35 2.64
N ILE A 38 -12.95 -7.40 1.81
CA ILE A 38 -11.97 -7.66 0.75
C ILE A 38 -12.01 -6.53 -0.28
N ILE A 39 -13.20 -6.17 -0.78
CA ILE A 39 -13.38 -5.10 -1.76
C ILE A 39 -12.93 -3.75 -1.18
N LEU A 40 -13.27 -3.46 0.08
CA LEU A 40 -12.87 -2.21 0.71
C LEU A 40 -11.34 -2.09 0.83
N TYR A 41 -10.67 -3.17 1.23
CA TYR A 41 -9.21 -3.18 1.32
C TYR A 41 -8.53 -3.11 -0.05
N PHE A 42 -9.11 -3.76 -1.07
CA PHE A 42 -8.64 -3.66 -2.45
C PHE A 42 -8.74 -2.22 -2.96
N LEU A 43 -9.91 -1.58 -2.78
CA LEU A 43 -10.12 -0.17 -3.16
C LEU A 43 -9.18 0.77 -2.41
N PHE A 44 -8.96 0.55 -1.11
CA PHE A 44 -7.97 1.28 -0.33
C PHE A 44 -6.55 1.09 -0.88
N SER A 45 -6.16 -0.13 -1.24
CA SER A 45 -4.84 -0.43 -1.81
C SER A 45 -4.65 0.28 -3.16
N VAL A 46 -5.66 0.26 -4.03
CA VAL A 46 -5.61 1.00 -5.31
C VAL A 46 -5.53 2.51 -5.07
N GLY A 47 -6.40 3.05 -4.21
CA GLY A 47 -6.45 4.47 -3.90
C GLY A 47 -5.15 4.98 -3.26
N SER A 48 -4.60 4.23 -2.31
CA SER A 48 -3.32 4.56 -1.67
C SER A 48 -2.15 4.54 -2.64
N ALA A 49 -2.10 3.58 -3.58
CA ALA A 49 -1.09 3.58 -4.63
C ALA A 49 -1.13 4.86 -5.49
N PHE A 50 -2.33 5.32 -5.88
CA PHE A 50 -2.49 6.58 -6.60
C PHE A 50 -2.07 7.80 -5.76
N ILE A 51 -2.51 7.87 -4.51
CA ILE A 51 -2.15 8.98 -3.61
C ILE A 51 -0.63 9.06 -3.41
N ILE A 52 0.02 7.92 -3.18
CA ILE A 52 1.48 7.85 -3.00
C ILE A 52 2.20 8.29 -4.27
N ALA A 53 1.74 7.85 -5.46
CA ALA A 53 2.32 8.28 -6.73
C ALA A 53 2.16 9.80 -6.96
N ILE A 54 0.99 10.36 -6.63
CA ILE A 54 0.73 11.80 -6.73
C ILE A 54 1.61 12.58 -5.75
N LEU A 55 1.60 12.20 -4.47
CA LEU A 55 2.43 12.85 -3.45
C LEU A 55 3.91 12.82 -3.82
N TYR A 56 4.37 11.70 -4.36
CA TYR A 56 5.73 11.56 -4.84
C TYR A 56 6.02 12.51 -6.01
N TYR A 57 5.13 12.62 -6.99
CA TYR A 57 5.28 13.57 -8.11
C TYR A 57 5.37 15.02 -7.62
N PHE A 58 4.53 15.42 -6.65
CA PHE A 58 4.60 16.73 -6.03
C PHE A 58 5.91 16.92 -5.25
N PHE A 59 6.31 15.94 -4.44
CA PHE A 59 7.57 15.98 -3.70
C PHE A 59 8.77 16.13 -4.64
N GLU A 60 8.77 15.39 -5.74
CA GLU A 60 9.81 15.49 -6.76
C GLU A 60 9.84 16.89 -7.38
N LYS A 61 8.70 17.36 -7.88
CA LYS A 61 8.61 18.63 -8.61
C LYS A 61 8.93 19.85 -7.74
N TYR A 62 8.48 19.86 -6.49
CA TYR A 62 8.55 21.05 -5.64
C TYR A 62 9.68 21.03 -4.62
N ILE A 63 10.18 19.86 -4.23
CA ILE A 63 11.21 19.74 -3.18
C ILE A 63 12.52 19.20 -3.77
N LEU A 64 12.49 18.07 -4.47
CA LEU A 64 13.73 17.50 -5.02
C LEU A 64 14.34 18.39 -6.11
N ILE A 65 13.54 18.83 -7.08
CA ILE A 65 14.02 19.72 -8.15
C ILE A 65 14.47 21.08 -7.57
N SER A 66 13.79 21.60 -6.55
CA SER A 66 14.20 22.87 -5.93
C SER A 66 15.51 22.77 -5.17
N LEU A 67 15.81 21.61 -4.57
CA LEU A 67 17.01 21.40 -3.74
C LEU A 67 18.21 20.90 -4.54
N PHE A 68 18.00 20.08 -5.57
CA PHE A 68 19.07 19.39 -6.31
C PHE A 68 19.13 19.79 -7.79
N GLY A 69 18.25 20.67 -8.26
CA GLY A 69 18.17 21.06 -9.66
C GLY A 69 17.75 19.92 -10.60
N ASN A 70 17.97 20.10 -11.90
CA ASN A 70 17.61 19.12 -12.93
C ASN A 70 18.59 17.92 -13.05
N GLU A 71 19.67 17.89 -12.27
CA GLU A 71 20.69 16.82 -12.31
C GLU A 71 20.15 15.48 -11.76
N PHE A 72 19.03 15.50 -11.05
CA PHE A 72 18.39 14.35 -10.39
C PHE A 72 17.57 13.43 -11.33
N HIS A 73 17.71 13.56 -12.65
CA HIS A 73 16.75 13.00 -13.61
C HIS A 73 17.25 11.85 -14.51
N ALA A 74 18.51 11.43 -14.43
CA ALA A 74 19.10 10.63 -15.50
C ALA A 74 19.61 9.22 -15.11
N SER A 75 19.78 8.88 -13.83
CA SER A 75 20.46 7.62 -13.48
C SER A 75 19.51 6.45 -13.18
N ILE A 76 19.96 5.23 -13.50
CA ILE A 76 19.27 3.98 -13.10
C ILE A 76 19.17 3.89 -11.57
N THR A 77 20.19 4.37 -10.86
CA THR A 77 20.24 4.41 -9.40
C THR A 77 19.10 5.25 -8.83
N GLU A 78 18.83 6.43 -9.39
CA GLU A 78 17.70 7.26 -8.98
C GLU A 78 16.39 6.51 -9.14
N ARG A 79 16.13 5.91 -10.31
CA ARG A 79 14.90 5.14 -10.57
C ARG A 79 14.69 4.02 -9.55
N ILE A 80 15.76 3.33 -9.15
CA ILE A 80 15.71 2.31 -8.09
C ILE A 80 15.34 2.95 -6.74
N ILE A 81 15.95 4.08 -6.38
CA ILE A 81 15.63 4.80 -5.14
C ILE A 81 14.17 5.26 -5.13
N LYS A 82 13.66 5.84 -6.23
CA LYS A 82 12.25 6.26 -6.36
C LYS A 82 11.32 5.07 -6.14
N PHE A 83 11.66 3.95 -6.77
CA PHE A 83 10.91 2.71 -6.64
C PHE A 83 10.89 2.22 -5.18
N ILE A 84 12.04 2.15 -4.50
CA ILE A 84 12.12 1.72 -3.10
C ILE A 84 11.32 2.64 -2.17
N MET A 85 11.37 3.96 -2.36
CA MET A 85 10.60 4.93 -1.57
C MET A 85 9.09 4.75 -1.75
N LEU A 86 8.63 4.64 -2.99
CA LEU A 86 7.21 4.41 -3.30
C LEU A 86 6.73 3.07 -2.69
N PHE A 87 7.53 2.02 -2.83
CA PHE A 87 7.21 0.69 -2.33
C PHE A 87 7.14 0.60 -0.82
N SER A 88 8.15 1.10 -0.15
CA SER A 88 8.19 1.12 1.32
C SER A 88 6.97 1.88 1.86
N SER A 89 6.69 3.07 1.32
CA SER A 89 5.52 3.87 1.70
C SER A 89 4.20 3.11 1.51
N PHE A 90 4.05 2.41 0.38
CA PHE A 90 2.85 1.61 0.10
C PHE A 90 2.70 0.43 1.05
N ILE A 91 3.77 -0.30 1.32
CA ILE A 91 3.78 -1.44 2.24
C ILE A 91 3.45 -0.97 3.67
N TYR A 92 4.07 0.12 4.13
CA TYR A 92 3.81 0.68 5.45
C TYR A 92 2.35 1.13 5.60
N GLY A 93 1.82 1.86 4.62
CA GLY A 93 0.43 2.32 4.61
C GLY A 93 -0.56 1.15 4.63
N SER A 94 -0.32 0.14 3.77
CA SER A 94 -1.13 -1.07 3.69
C SER A 94 -1.11 -1.87 5.00
N PHE A 95 0.07 -2.03 5.60
CA PHE A 95 0.23 -2.73 6.87
C PHE A 95 -0.50 -2.00 8.02
N TYR A 96 -0.34 -0.69 8.11
CA TYR A 96 -0.98 0.13 9.14
C TYR A 96 -2.50 0.10 9.01
N PHE A 97 -3.02 0.29 7.80
CA PHE A 97 -4.46 0.23 7.54
C PHE A 97 -5.02 -1.17 7.84
N SER A 98 -4.33 -2.23 7.41
CA SER A 98 -4.70 -3.61 7.74
C SER A 98 -4.81 -3.82 9.24
N LYS A 99 -3.82 -3.38 10.03
CA LYS A 99 -3.82 -3.51 11.49
C LYS A 99 -4.96 -2.72 12.13
N PHE A 100 -5.12 -1.46 11.73
CA PHE A 100 -6.18 -0.58 12.23
C PHE A 100 -7.59 -1.16 11.94
N TYR A 101 -7.81 -1.62 10.71
CA TYR A 101 -9.09 -2.14 10.27
C TYR A 101 -9.48 -3.42 10.98
N ILE A 102 -8.54 -4.38 11.10
CA ILE A 102 -8.76 -5.63 11.84
C ILE A 102 -9.06 -5.35 13.31
N ASN A 103 -8.28 -4.48 13.96
CA ASN A 103 -8.53 -4.10 15.36
C ASN A 103 -9.94 -3.50 15.56
N LYS A 104 -10.43 -2.71 14.60
CA LYS A 104 -11.79 -2.17 14.64
C LYS A 104 -12.86 -3.26 14.54
N LEU A 105 -12.66 -4.26 13.66
CA LEU A 105 -13.57 -5.38 13.52
C LEU A 105 -13.61 -6.26 14.78
N THR A 106 -12.44 -6.55 15.37
CA THR A 106 -12.37 -7.37 16.60
C THR A 106 -13.07 -6.71 17.78
N LYS A 107 -12.83 -5.40 18.01
CA LYS A 107 -13.51 -4.65 19.09
C LYS A 107 -15.03 -4.60 18.94
N THR A 108 -15.53 -4.54 17.71
CA THR A 108 -16.98 -4.56 17.46
C THR A 108 -17.58 -5.92 17.84
N ASN A 109 -16.82 -7.00 17.62
CA ASN A 109 -17.25 -8.37 17.95
C ASN A 109 -17.33 -8.61 19.46
N GLU A 110 -16.36 -8.08 20.24
CA GLU A 110 -16.40 -8.13 21.70
C GLU A 110 -17.65 -7.45 22.26
N ILE A 111 -18.06 -6.31 21.69
CA ILE A 111 -19.27 -5.59 22.11
C ILE A 111 -20.54 -6.36 21.71
N GLU A 112 -20.58 -6.99 20.52
CA GLU A 112 -21.71 -7.84 20.09
C GLU A 112 -21.86 -9.12 20.92
N LEU A 113 -20.76 -9.68 21.46
CA LEU A 113 -20.78 -10.84 22.35
C LEU A 113 -21.32 -10.48 23.73
N ILE A 114 -20.97 -9.31 24.27
CA ILE A 114 -21.46 -8.83 25.57
C ILE A 114 -22.97 -8.52 25.56
N GLY A 115 -23.53 -8.07 24.43
CA GLY A 115 -24.96 -7.78 24.31
C GLY A 115 -25.87 -9.00 24.09
N LYS A 116 -25.30 -10.20 24.00
CA LYS A 116 -26.03 -11.46 23.79
C LYS A 116 -26.08 -12.37 25.04
N GLU A 117 -25.39 -12.00 26.11
CA GLU A 117 -25.49 -12.66 27.42
C GLU A 117 -26.68 -12.12 28.24
#